data_AF-A0A151T8J5-F1
#
_entry.id   AF-A0A151T8J5-F1
#
_cell.length_a   1.000
_cell.length_b   1.000
_cell.length_c   1.000
_cell.angle_alpha   90.00
_cell.angle_beta   90.00
_cell.angle_gamma   90.00
#
_symmetry.space_group_name_H-M   'P 1'
#
loop_
_entity.id
_entity.type
_entity.pdbx_description
1 polymer ?
#
loop_
_entity_poly.entity_id
_entity_poly.type
_entity_poly.pdbx_seq_one_letter_code
_entity_poly.pdbx_strand_id
1 'polypeptide(L)'
;LLTKDINASKYNPSLFTYHMQTNIVYLLVYVDDIIITGISLQFTQQLINQLNSTLSLKQLGKLVYFLGIEVRHLQNGSILLTQSKYIRDLQRSNMLEAKTISSPMVSSCKLSKHGFDTN
;
A
#
# COMPACT_ATOMS: atom_id res chain seq x y z
N LEU A 1 2.64 12.16 19.96
CA LEU A 1 1.19 12.07 20.22
C LEU A 1 0.62 10.64 20.11
N LEU A 2 1.37 9.60 19.69
CA LEU A 2 0.81 8.24 19.52
C LEU A 2 1.82 7.09 19.84
N THR A 3 2.86 7.35 20.61
CA THR A 3 4.05 6.47 20.66
C THR A 3 3.90 5.19 21.48
N LYS A 4 2.89 5.04 22.35
CA LYS A 4 2.82 3.88 23.26
C LYS A 4 2.16 2.64 22.66
N ASP A 5 1.25 2.79 21.71
CA ASP A 5 0.48 1.65 21.19
C ASP A 5 0.53 1.49 19.65
N ILE A 6 1.41 2.25 18.97
CA ILE A 6 1.72 2.04 17.55
C ILE A 6 2.97 1.19 17.42
N ASN A 7 2.84 0.07 16.72
CA ASN A 7 3.96 -0.80 16.36
C ASN A 7 4.19 -0.78 14.86
N ALA A 8 5.45 -0.69 14.43
CA ALA A 8 5.81 -0.90 13.04
C ALA A 8 5.78 -2.41 12.71
N SER A 9 5.33 -2.75 11.51
CA SER A 9 5.37 -4.13 11.04
C SER A 9 6.81 -4.58 10.85
N LYS A 10 7.11 -5.82 11.29
CA LYS A 10 8.44 -6.43 11.13
C LYS A 10 8.85 -6.60 9.67
N TYR A 11 7.88 -6.76 8.76
CA TYR A 11 8.14 -7.13 7.36
C TYR A 11 7.79 -6.03 6.35
N ASN A 12 7.12 -4.97 6.80
CA ASN A 12 6.76 -3.86 5.93
C ASN A 12 6.97 -2.53 6.67
N PRO A 13 8.00 -1.74 6.33
CA PRO A 13 8.34 -0.51 7.05
C PRO A 13 7.31 0.61 6.87
N SER A 14 6.44 0.50 5.87
CA SER A 14 5.33 1.43 5.63
C SER A 14 4.06 1.07 6.42
N LEU A 15 4.01 -0.13 7.02
CA LEU A 15 2.83 -0.61 7.74
C LEU A 15 3.00 -0.45 9.24
N PHE A 16 2.04 0.22 9.86
CA PHE A 16 1.94 0.43 11.30
C PHE A 16 0.63 -0.19 11.81
N THR A 17 0.68 -0.78 13.00
CA THR A 17 -0.51 -1.26 13.69
C THR A 17 -0.71 -0.48 14.97
N TYR A 18 -1.91 0.04 15.17
CA TYR A 18 -2.35 0.69 16.39
C TYR A 18 -3.30 -0.24 17.14
N HIS A 19 -2.91 -0.63 18.35
CA HIS A 19 -3.68 -1.55 19.17
C HIS A 19 -4.31 -0.82 20.35
N MET A 20 -5.62 -0.94 20.53
CA MET A 20 -6.30 -0.47 21.73
C MET A 20 -7.28 -1.54 22.21
N GLN A 21 -6.92 -2.21 23.31
CA GLN A 21 -7.69 -3.32 23.87
C GLN A 21 -7.96 -4.41 22.80
N THR A 22 -9.22 -4.58 22.38
CA THR A 22 -9.66 -5.52 21.35
C THR A 22 -9.70 -4.92 19.94
N ASN A 23 -9.46 -3.62 19.82
CA ASN A 23 -9.47 -2.92 18.53
C ASN A 23 -8.06 -2.86 17.96
N ILE A 24 -7.98 -3.06 16.64
CA ILE A 24 -6.76 -2.88 15.87
C ILE A 24 -7.07 -1.99 14.66
N VAL A 25 -6.15 -1.07 14.38
CA VAL A 25 -6.14 -0.24 13.18
C VAL A 25 -4.81 -0.41 12.48
N TYR A 26 -4.84 -0.58 11.18
CA TYR A 26 -3.70 -0.64 10.28
C TYR A 26 -3.55 0.71 9.59
N LEU A 27 -2.35 1.27 9.66
CA LEU A 27 -1.91 2.45 8.94
C LEU A 27 -0.87 2.04 7.91
N LEU A 28 -1.15 2.22 6.64
CA LEU A 28 -0.18 2.02 5.56
C LEU A 28 0.19 3.39 5.00
N VAL A 29 1.43 3.81 5.22
CA VAL A 29 1.96 5.10 4.82
C VAL A 29 2.83 4.94 3.58
N TYR A 30 2.43 5.58 2.48
CA TYR A 30 3.18 5.58 1.23
C TYR A 30 3.31 7.00 0.68
N VAL A 31 4.50 7.59 0.84
CA VAL A 31 4.86 8.94 0.37
C VAL A 31 3.79 9.97 0.76
N ASP A 32 2.88 10.32 -0.16
CA ASP A 32 1.82 11.31 0.03
C ASP A 32 0.47 10.71 0.47
N ASP A 33 0.31 9.39 0.36
CA ASP A 33 -0.94 8.67 0.65
C ASP A 33 -0.86 7.89 1.97
N ILE A 34 -1.91 7.99 2.77
CA ILE A 34 -2.09 7.17 3.99
C ILE A 34 -3.38 6.38 3.87
N ILE A 35 -3.28 5.05 3.87
CA ILE A 35 -4.43 4.16 4.00
C ILE A 35 -4.63 3.80 5.46
N ILE A 36 -5.87 3.93 5.93
CA ILE A 36 -6.27 3.58 7.28
C ILE A 36 -7.41 2.57 7.20
N THR A 37 -7.27 1.42 7.86
CA THR A 37 -8.31 0.40 7.96
C THR A 37 -8.31 -0.23 9.34
N GLY A 38 -9.47 -0.60 9.89
CA GLY A 38 -9.56 -1.16 11.23
C GLY A 38 -10.83 -1.96 11.46
N ILE A 39 -10.87 -2.69 12.56
CA ILE A 39 -12.02 -3.54 12.91
C ILE A 39 -13.24 -2.69 13.29
N SER A 40 -13.03 -1.66 14.12
CA SER A 40 -14.09 -0.76 14.57
C SER A 40 -14.12 0.51 13.73
N LEU A 41 -15.25 0.77 13.07
CA LEU A 41 -15.47 1.98 12.28
C LEU A 41 -15.33 3.24 13.16
N GLN A 42 -15.92 3.23 14.36
CA GLN A 42 -15.86 4.37 15.28
C GLN A 42 -14.41 4.67 15.69
N PHE A 43 -13.65 3.64 16.03
CA PHE A 43 -12.27 3.80 16.45
C PHE A 43 -11.37 4.26 15.30
N THR A 44 -11.60 3.71 14.10
CA THR A 44 -10.91 4.13 12.88
C THR A 44 -11.20 5.61 12.57
N GLN A 45 -12.45 6.05 12.71
CA GLN A 45 -12.85 7.45 12.52
C GLN A 45 -12.22 8.39 13.55
N GLN A 46 -12.13 7.97 14.82
CA GLN A 46 -11.45 8.74 15.86
C GLN A 46 -9.97 8.96 15.52
N LEU A 47 -9.26 7.91 15.10
CA LEU A 47 -7.86 8.00 14.70
C LEU A 47 -7.69 8.89 13.45
N ILE A 48 -8.56 8.73 12.46
CA ILE A 48 -8.59 9.59 11.27
C ILE A 48 -8.73 11.07 11.68
N ASN A 49 -9.65 11.39 12.59
CA ASN A 49 -9.87 12.77 13.03
C ASN A 49 -8.66 13.34 13.77
N GLN A 50 -8.00 12.54 14.61
CA GLN A 50 -6.77 12.94 15.30
C GLN A 50 -5.59 13.16 14.34
N LEU A 51 -5.47 12.30 13.32
CA LEU A 51 -4.44 12.46 12.30
C LEU A 51 -4.74 13.67 11.42
N ASN A 52 -6.00 13.90 11.06
CA ASN A 52 -6.39 15.05 10.26
C ASN A 52 -6.13 16.38 11.00
N SER A 53 -6.40 16.45 12.32
CA SER A 53 -6.09 17.65 13.10
C SER A 53 -4.59 17.95 13.20
N THR A 54 -3.74 16.93 13.09
CA THR A 54 -2.28 17.07 13.25
C THR A 54 -1.56 17.25 11.91
N LEU A 55 -2.03 16.56 10.86
CA LEU A 55 -1.36 16.44 9.57
C LEU A 55 -2.13 17.12 8.42
N SER A 56 -3.30 17.71 8.69
CA SER A 56 -4.17 18.34 7.68
C SER A 56 -4.42 17.42 6.47
N LEU A 57 -4.73 16.15 6.74
CA LEU A 57 -4.97 15.14 5.72
C LEU A 57 -6.23 15.49 4.92
N LYS A 58 -6.10 15.56 3.59
CA LYS A 58 -7.28 15.65 2.75
C LYS A 58 -8.04 14.32 2.82
N GLN A 59 -9.20 14.31 3.48
CA GLN A 59 -10.04 13.12 3.56
C GLN A 59 -10.60 12.80 2.17
N LEU A 60 -10.03 11.80 1.48
CA LEU A 60 -10.45 11.41 0.13
C LEU A 60 -11.68 10.47 0.13
N GLY A 61 -12.17 10.08 1.29
CA GLY A 61 -13.31 9.15 1.42
C GLY A 61 -12.90 7.70 1.22
N LYS A 62 -13.71 6.93 0.49
CA LYS A 62 -13.37 5.52 0.19
C LYS A 62 -12.12 5.46 -0.70
N LEU A 63 -11.28 4.45 -0.49
CA LEU A 63 -10.13 4.19 -1.34
C LEU A 63 -10.60 3.92 -2.78
N VAL A 64 -10.23 4.79 -3.72
CA VAL A 64 -10.53 4.64 -5.16
C VAL A 64 -9.27 4.33 -5.97
N TYR A 65 -8.12 4.87 -5.55
CA TYR A 65 -6.82 4.59 -6.17
C TYR A 65 -5.73 4.49 -5.09
N PHE A 66 -4.79 3.57 -5.28
CA PHE A 66 -3.57 3.46 -4.48
C PHE A 66 -2.45 2.86 -5.32
N LEU A 67 -1.26 3.49 -5.38
CA LEU A 67 -0.11 3.00 -6.16
C LEU A 67 -0.43 2.74 -7.65
N GLY A 68 -1.35 3.50 -8.24
CA GLY A 68 -1.83 3.26 -9.61
C GLY A 68 -2.77 2.06 -9.78
N ILE A 69 -3.13 1.38 -8.69
CA ILE A 69 -4.19 0.37 -8.64
C ILE A 69 -5.52 1.07 -8.37
N GLU A 70 -6.48 0.86 -9.26
CA GLU A 70 -7.87 1.26 -9.08
C GLU A 70 -8.60 0.28 -8.16
N VAL A 71 -9.35 0.81 -7.21
CA VAL A 71 -10.14 0.06 -6.24
C VAL A 71 -11.61 0.33 -6.52
N ARG A 72 -12.33 -0.69 -7.01
CA ARG A 72 -13.78 -0.62 -7.27
C ARG A 72 -14.56 -1.36 -6.20
N HIS A 73 -15.43 -0.63 -5.52
CA HIS A 73 -16.35 -1.18 -4.52
C HIS A 73 -17.63 -1.63 -5.23
N LEU A 74 -17.88 -2.93 -5.26
CA LEU A 74 -19.06 -3.52 -5.93
C LEU A 74 -20.27 -3.52 -4.99
N GLN A 75 -21.47 -3.54 -5.56
CA GLN A 75 -22.73 -3.45 -4.79
C GLN A 75 -22.94 -4.64 -3.83
N ASN A 76 -22.34 -5.78 -4.13
CA ASN A 76 -22.33 -6.98 -3.27
C ASN A 76 -21.32 -6.88 -2.12
N GLY A 77 -20.64 -5.74 -1.96
CA GLY A 77 -19.64 -5.52 -0.92
C GLY A 77 -18.25 -6.05 -1.24
N SER A 78 -18.02 -6.67 -2.40
CA SER A 78 -16.68 -7.11 -2.79
C SER A 78 -15.85 -5.96 -3.35
N ILE A 79 -14.53 -6.10 -3.23
CA ILE A 79 -13.55 -5.12 -3.73
C ILE A 79 -12.87 -5.73 -4.95
N LEU A 80 -12.92 -5.00 -6.07
CA LEU A 80 -12.20 -5.33 -7.29
C LEU A 80 -11.00 -4.40 -7.45
N LEU A 81 -9.80 -4.98 -7.42
CA LEU A 81 -8.55 -4.28 -7.71
C LEU A 81 -8.24 -4.42 -9.21
N THR A 82 -7.99 -3.30 -9.89
CA THR A 82 -7.69 -3.31 -11.31
C THR A 82 -6.66 -2.25 -11.71
N GLN A 83 -5.87 -2.53 -12.73
CA GLN A 83 -5.01 -1.54 -13.40
C GLN A 83 -5.47 -1.32 -14.85
N SER A 84 -6.75 -1.57 -15.16
CA SER A 84 -7.28 -1.46 -16.53
C SER A 84 -6.99 -0.10 -17.17
N LYS A 85 -6.94 0.99 -16.39
CA LYS A 85 -6.55 2.32 -16.88
C LYS A 85 -5.10 2.34 -17.37
N TYR A 86 -4.17 1.87 -16.55
CA TYR A 86 -2.75 1.77 -16.91
C TYR A 86 -2.53 0.90 -18.16
N ILE A 87 -3.17 -0.28 -18.23
CA ILE A 87 -3.08 -1.17 -19.40
C ILE A 87 -3.57 -0.46 -20.67
N ARG A 88 -4.67 0.28 -20.57
CA ARG A 88 -5.25 1.01 -21.70
C ARG A 88 -4.37 2.18 -22.14
N ASP A 89 -3.77 2.89 -21.19
CA ASP A 89 -2.85 3.99 -21.47
C ASP A 89 -1.54 3.45 -22.10
N LEU A 90 -1.07 2.30 -21.64
CA LEU A 90 0.05 1.58 -22.26
C LEU A 90 -0.26 1.19 -23.71
N GLN A 91 -1.44 0.63 -23.99
CA GLN A 91 -1.88 0.30 -25.34
C GLN A 91 -1.91 1.52 -26.28
N ARG A 92 -2.23 2.71 -25.75
CA ARG A 92 -2.25 3.96 -26.52
C ARG A 92 -0.87 4.53 -26.82
N SER A 93 0.16 4.10 -26.10
CA SER A 93 1.53 4.60 -26.26
C SER A 93 2.32 3.92 -27.40
N ASN A 94 1.67 3.24 -28.34
CA ASN A 94 2.29 2.43 -29.41
C ASN A 94 3.29 1.37 -28.91
N MET A 95 3.18 0.96 -27.64
CA MET A 95 4.02 -0.10 -27.05
C MET A 95 3.78 -1.50 -27.64
N LEU A 96 2.78 -1.67 -28.51
CA LEU A 96 2.59 -2.91 -29.27
C LEU A 96 3.75 -3.18 -30.24
N GLU A 97 4.46 -2.14 -30.67
CA GLU A 97 5.65 -2.21 -31.53
C GLU A 97 6.94 -1.93 -30.73
N ALA A 98 6.87 -1.80 -29.40
CA ALA A 98 8.05 -1.58 -28.58
C ALA A 98 8.98 -2.79 -28.65
N LYS A 99 10.24 -2.54 -29.02
CA LYS A 99 11.29 -3.55 -29.15
C LYS A 99 11.43 -4.31 -27.83
N THR A 100 11.32 -5.63 -27.86
CA THR A 100 11.47 -6.48 -26.67
C THR A 100 12.86 -6.27 -26.08
N ILE A 101 12.96 -5.56 -24.96
CA ILE A 101 14.16 -5.50 -24.15
C ILE A 101 14.04 -6.55 -23.05
N SER A 102 15.10 -7.34 -22.84
CA SER A 102 15.15 -8.25 -21.70
C SER A 102 14.99 -7.39 -20.44
N SER A 103 14.00 -7.71 -19.61
CA SER A 103 13.69 -7.01 -18.35
C SER A 103 14.98 -6.60 -17.61
N PRO A 104 15.08 -5.38 -17.06
CA PRO A 104 16.24 -4.99 -16.24
C PRO A 104 16.30 -5.78 -14.92
N MET A 105 15.33 -6.65 -14.66
CA MET A 105 15.38 -7.57 -13.53
C MET A 105 16.41 -8.66 -13.81
N VAL A 106 17.59 -8.53 -13.20
CA VAL A 106 18.62 -9.56 -13.13
C VAL A 106 17.96 -10.87 -12.64
N SER A 107 17.83 -11.84 -13.54
CA SER A 107 17.25 -13.15 -13.27
C SER A 107 18.18 -14.08 -12.49
N SER A 108 19.42 -13.66 -12.21
CA SER A 108 20.38 -14.43 -11.43
C SER A 108 20.44 -13.96 -9.97
N CYS A 109 19.47 -14.38 -9.15
CA CYS A 109 19.75 -14.61 -7.74
C CYS A 109 20.68 -15.83 -7.67
N LYS A 110 22.01 -15.62 -7.65
CA LYS A 110 22.96 -16.68 -7.26
C LYS A 110 22.86 -16.87 -5.74
N LEU A 111 21.85 -17.60 -5.30
CA LEU A 111 21.78 -18.14 -3.95
C LEU A 111 22.68 -19.38 -3.89
N SER A 112 23.94 -19.22 -3.49
CA SER A 112 24.77 -20.36 -3.06
C SER A 112 24.53 -20.64 -1.58
N LYS A 113 24.43 -21.93 -1.21
CA LYS A 113 24.29 -22.38 0.17
C LYS A 113 25.63 -22.35 0.95
N HIS A 114 26.74 -22.01 0.29
CA HIS A 114 28.04 -21.82 0.90
C HIS A 114 28.59 -20.46 0.49
N GLY A 115 28.87 -19.63 1.48
CA GLY A 115 29.78 -18.51 1.32
C GLY A 115 31.19 -19.08 1.22
N PHE A 116 31.82 -18.90 0.07
CA PHE A 116 33.26 -18.99 -0.02
C PHE A 116 33.76 -17.56 -0.17
N ASP A 117 34.05 -16.96 0.98
CA ASP A 117 34.99 -15.85 1.05
C ASP A 117 36.38 -16.46 0.97
N THR A 118 37.08 -16.27 -0.15
CA THR A 118 38.53 -16.43 -0.18
C THR A 118 39.17 -15.38 -1.09
N ASN A 119 39.86 -14.46 -0.39
CA ASN A 119 40.97 -13.57 -0.75
C ASN A 119 40.83 -12.61 -1.93
#